data_AF-A0A5S6QK62-F1
#
_entry.id   AF-A0A5S6QK62-F1
#
_cell.length_a   1.000
_cell.length_b   1.000
_cell.length_c   1.000
_cell.angle_alpha   90.00
_cell.angle_beta   90.00
_cell.angle_gamma   90.00
#
_symmetry.space_group_name_H-M   'P 1'
#
loop_
_entity.id
_entity.type
_entity.pdbx_description
1 polymer ?
#
loop_
_entity_poly.entity_id
_entity_poly.type
_entity_poly.pdbx_seq_one_letter_code
_entity_poly.pdbx_strand_id
1 'polypeptide(L)'
;MTMLLPRSARRRRILGLCLCLAFTVWFLTSLDILPSVYVVMRSMLAGRLTARANGKRPVYLYDALYDVKVDNDRHFAYLNSDKRGDQQRMRTHEGQQVSQEGFAFTSVGQTKSTGRIDYSQIGIIRSQQDLIVRQEGFKNYSFNLLASDRIGFWRSIPDTRPQLCKTQTYDGHLPTVSIVVCHYNEARSALIRMVNSILQRTPMDYVTEILLLDDWSEQPTKEALQEYAFVNWPAKVKFYRTARREGLIQARNLGAYLAKAEVLVFLDSHCEVNEEWLQPLLARLQSNPDTIACPVIDIIDADSFEYVGSPICIGGMNWKLHFKWDYPEAGYFNSTEKYIEPLSSPTMAGGVYAIWKSLFHHLGDYDNGMQLWGGENVEMSIRVWTCGYRIEVIPCSRVGHVFRKSRPYSSPFSYETSTRNNMRTAAVWLDEYLARFLEHKEYQQFRHSYGDVSERRALRKRLHCRPFRWFLENVYPKLEEDEKALSIRARAMPKVPYKTVQLETAEGDRCLGIAHEYTEKQKPLRLLPCDGRQNGTSLWSYTNDKQLRVASGDLCLDGEKALSLRRCVAESKSQQWSFQGGGYLYNLAKGTCLAQLNESIGLEICTDANVLRLYRRDVSNR
;
A
#
# COMPACT_ATOMS: atom_id res chain seq x y z
N MET A 1 -4.74 78.70 -23.22
CA MET A 1 -3.31 78.43 -23.50
C MET A 1 -3.22 77.46 -24.67
N THR A 2 -2.72 77.95 -25.79
CA THR A 2 -2.49 77.25 -27.05
C THR A 2 -1.43 76.16 -26.86
N MET A 3 -1.83 74.88 -26.84
CA MET A 3 -0.88 73.77 -26.86
C MET A 3 -0.45 73.48 -28.31
N LEU A 4 0.85 73.65 -28.54
CA LEU A 4 1.56 73.39 -29.80
C LEU A 4 1.46 71.90 -30.18
N LEU A 5 0.74 71.58 -31.27
CA LEU A 5 0.79 70.25 -31.88
C LEU A 5 2.10 70.07 -32.67
N PRO A 6 2.82 68.94 -32.51
CA PRO A 6 4.09 68.71 -33.19
C PRO A 6 3.91 68.52 -34.72
N ARG A 7 4.73 69.24 -35.50
CA ARG A 7 4.62 69.34 -36.97
C ARG A 7 4.91 68.05 -37.75
N SER A 8 5.56 67.03 -37.17
CA SER A 8 5.88 65.78 -37.90
C SER A 8 4.88 64.64 -37.67
N ALA A 9 4.50 63.92 -38.74
CA ALA A 9 3.56 62.79 -38.70
C ALA A 9 4.02 61.67 -37.75
N ARG A 10 5.34 61.47 -37.62
CA ARG A 10 5.94 60.48 -36.71
C ARG A 10 5.72 60.83 -35.24
N ARG A 11 5.81 62.11 -34.86
CA ARG A 11 5.57 62.55 -33.48
C ARG A 11 4.08 62.49 -33.11
N ARG A 12 3.17 62.72 -34.06
CA ARG A 12 1.72 62.51 -33.85
C ARG A 12 1.35 61.04 -33.63
N ARG A 13 1.98 60.10 -34.35
CA ARG A 13 1.80 58.67 -34.12
C ARG A 13 2.31 58.21 -32.76
N ILE A 14 3.48 58.70 -32.34
CA ILE A 14 4.03 58.37 -31.02
C ILE A 14 3.14 58.94 -29.91
N LEU A 15 2.68 60.19 -30.04
CA LEU A 15 1.77 60.78 -29.07
C LEU A 15 0.43 60.03 -29.00
N GLY A 16 -0.11 59.59 -30.15
CA GLY A 16 -1.30 58.74 -30.20
C GLY A 16 -1.10 57.37 -29.55
N LEU A 17 0.05 56.73 -29.76
CA LEU A 17 0.40 55.47 -29.09
C LEU A 17 0.54 55.63 -27.58
N CYS A 18 1.18 56.70 -27.13
CA CYS A 18 1.31 57.01 -25.69
C CYS A 18 -0.05 57.32 -25.06
N LEU A 19 -0.94 58.03 -25.75
CA LEU A 19 -2.30 58.30 -25.28
C LEU A 19 -3.16 57.03 -25.25
N CYS A 20 -3.06 56.16 -26.26
CA CYS A 20 -3.72 54.85 -26.23
C CYS A 20 -3.22 54.01 -25.05
N LEU A 21 -1.90 53.92 -24.84
CA LEU A 21 -1.32 53.19 -23.71
C LEU A 21 -1.78 53.75 -22.36
N ALA A 22 -1.78 55.08 -22.21
CA ALA A 22 -2.26 55.74 -21.00
C ALA A 22 -3.75 55.48 -20.76
N PHE A 23 -4.58 55.50 -21.82
CA PHE A 23 -6.01 55.19 -21.73
C PHE A 23 -6.25 53.71 -21.41
N THR A 24 -5.44 52.80 -21.95
CA THR A 24 -5.54 51.36 -21.67
C THR A 24 -5.16 51.06 -20.23
N VAL A 25 -4.09 51.69 -19.71
CA VAL A 25 -3.69 51.57 -18.30
C VAL A 25 -4.76 52.16 -17.40
N TRP A 26 -5.28 53.35 -17.73
CA TRP A 26 -6.36 53.97 -16.97
C TRP A 26 -7.63 53.11 -16.94
N PHE A 27 -8.05 52.56 -18.08
CA PHE A 27 -9.21 51.66 -18.21
C PHE A 27 -9.02 50.34 -17.43
N LEU A 28 -7.81 49.79 -17.42
CA LEU A 28 -7.49 48.58 -16.64
C LEU A 28 -7.38 48.85 -15.14
N THR A 29 -6.96 50.06 -14.74
CA THR A 29 -6.98 50.49 -13.32
C THR A 29 -8.39 50.77 -12.81
N SER A 30 -9.28 51.31 -13.64
CA SER A 30 -10.64 51.68 -13.21
C SER A 30 -11.63 50.50 -13.19
N LEU A 31 -11.26 49.35 -13.74
CA LEU A 31 -12.04 48.11 -13.71
C LEU A 31 -11.59 47.11 -12.62
N ASP A 32 -10.63 47.46 -11.75
CA ASP A 32 -10.03 46.52 -10.77
C ASP A 32 -9.51 45.20 -11.41
N ILE A 33 -9.12 45.25 -12.68
CA ILE A 33 -8.59 44.09 -13.42
C ILE A 33 -7.08 43.93 -13.18
N LEU A 34 -6.38 44.98 -12.76
CA LEU A 34 -4.94 44.93 -12.50
C LEU A 34 -4.52 43.99 -11.37
N PRO A 35 -5.22 43.87 -10.22
CA PRO A 35 -4.96 42.81 -9.26
C PRO A 35 -5.08 41.41 -9.89
N SER A 36 -6.09 41.18 -10.71
CA SER A 36 -6.33 39.90 -11.38
C SER A 36 -5.28 39.58 -12.45
N VAL A 37 -4.88 40.56 -13.26
CA VAL A 37 -3.84 40.41 -14.28
C VAL A 37 -2.44 40.35 -13.65
N TYR A 38 -2.20 41.06 -12.54
CA TYR A 38 -0.97 40.97 -11.78
C TYR A 38 -0.86 39.63 -11.05
N VAL A 39 -1.96 39.08 -10.50
CA VAL A 39 -2.01 37.72 -9.95
C VAL A 39 -1.76 36.67 -11.05
N VAL A 40 -2.34 36.85 -12.25
CA VAL A 40 -2.15 35.94 -13.39
C VAL A 40 -0.73 36.04 -14.00
N MET A 41 -0.15 37.24 -14.08
CA MET A 41 1.22 37.39 -14.58
C MET A 41 2.27 37.01 -13.53
N ARG A 42 2.02 37.26 -12.24
CA ARG A 42 2.88 36.82 -11.14
C ARG A 42 2.84 35.30 -10.97
N SER A 43 1.69 34.64 -11.18
CA SER A 43 1.59 33.17 -11.21
C SER A 43 2.24 32.54 -12.45
N MET A 44 2.38 33.28 -13.56
CA MET A 44 3.16 32.82 -14.72
C MET A 44 4.69 33.00 -14.55
N LEU A 45 5.13 34.00 -13.78
CA LEU A 45 6.55 34.40 -13.65
C LEU A 45 7.23 33.95 -12.35
N ALA A 46 6.49 33.70 -11.27
CA ALA A 46 7.04 33.24 -9.99
C ALA A 46 6.73 31.74 -9.79
N GLY A 47 7.76 30.88 -9.72
CA GLY A 47 7.65 29.57 -9.07
C GLY A 47 7.65 28.30 -9.94
N ARG A 48 8.26 28.28 -11.12
CA ARG A 48 8.51 27.01 -11.85
C ARG A 48 9.72 26.27 -11.30
N LEU A 49 9.57 25.56 -10.17
CA LEU A 49 10.54 24.53 -9.78
C LEU A 49 10.42 23.36 -10.78
N THR A 50 11.32 23.36 -11.76
CA THR A 50 11.50 22.21 -12.66
C THR A 50 12.55 21.29 -12.06
N ALA A 51 12.24 20.00 -11.88
CA ALA A 51 13.27 18.99 -11.67
C ALA A 51 14.02 18.79 -12.99
N ARG A 52 15.04 19.63 -13.25
CA ARG A 52 15.94 19.49 -14.40
C ARG A 52 17.28 18.96 -13.93
N ALA A 53 17.47 17.66 -14.10
CA ALA A 53 18.80 17.05 -14.23
C ALA A 53 18.71 15.92 -15.25
N ASN A 54 19.55 15.95 -16.29
CA ASN A 54 19.82 14.85 -17.24
C ASN A 54 18.78 14.54 -18.34
N GLY A 55 18.19 15.53 -19.02
CA GLY A 55 17.36 15.26 -20.22
C GLY A 55 16.01 14.58 -19.94
N LYS A 56 15.58 14.55 -18.68
CA LYS A 56 14.37 13.89 -18.20
C LYS A 56 13.10 14.68 -18.51
N ARG A 57 11.96 13.99 -18.62
CA ARG A 57 10.63 14.60 -18.74
C ARG A 57 10.34 15.44 -17.47
N PRO A 58 10.00 16.73 -17.59
CA PRO A 58 9.76 17.57 -16.42
C PRO A 58 8.46 17.14 -15.72
N VAL A 59 8.55 16.90 -14.42
CA VAL A 59 7.42 16.81 -13.50
C VAL A 59 7.24 18.18 -12.84
N TYR A 60 6.01 18.69 -12.86
CA TYR A 60 5.68 20.01 -12.31
C TYR A 60 4.92 19.85 -10.99
N LEU A 61 5.30 20.66 -9.99
CA LEU A 61 4.57 20.78 -8.75
C LEU A 61 3.37 21.72 -8.92
N TYR A 62 2.26 21.40 -8.25
CA TYR A 62 1.15 22.33 -8.07
C TYR A 62 1.53 23.34 -6.97
N ASP A 63 1.21 24.61 -7.18
CA ASP A 63 1.62 25.72 -6.33
C ASP A 63 0.95 25.64 -4.95
N ALA A 64 1.68 25.12 -3.96
CA ALA A 64 1.28 25.10 -2.55
C ALA A 64 2.51 25.28 -1.64
N LEU A 65 3.47 26.13 -2.05
CA LEU A 65 4.48 26.70 -1.15
C LEU A 65 3.85 27.76 -0.23
N TYR A 66 2.83 27.36 0.52
CA TYR A 66 2.68 27.88 1.87
C TYR A 66 3.36 26.85 2.76
N ASP A 67 4.65 27.06 2.98
CA ASP A 67 5.27 26.65 4.24
C ASP A 67 4.36 27.22 5.32
N VAL A 68 3.66 26.35 6.05
CA VAL A 68 3.15 26.76 7.35
C VAL A 68 4.42 27.03 8.15
N LYS A 69 4.82 28.30 8.25
CA LYS A 69 5.70 28.74 9.32
C LYS A 69 5.00 28.33 10.60
N VAL A 70 5.42 27.21 11.17
CA VAL A 70 5.19 26.93 12.59
C VAL A 70 6.03 27.98 13.30
N ASP A 71 5.37 29.08 13.65
CA ASP A 71 5.97 30.12 14.47
C ASP A 71 6.20 29.47 15.84
N ASN A 72 7.47 29.14 16.10
CA ASN A 72 7.93 28.63 17.39
C ASN A 72 7.94 29.79 18.38
N ASP A 73 6.77 30.28 18.76
CA ASP A 73 6.61 31.16 19.92
C ASP A 73 5.12 31.30 20.24
N ARG A 74 4.66 30.55 21.25
CA ARG A 74 3.90 31.09 22.41
C ARG A 74 3.41 29.99 23.33
N HIS A 75 3.72 30.21 24.61
CA HIS A 75 3.15 29.56 25.77
C HIS A 75 1.62 29.54 25.76
N PHE A 76 1.08 28.44 26.28
CA PHE A 76 -0.31 28.27 26.67
C PHE A 76 -0.78 29.38 27.60
N ALA A 77 -1.92 29.99 27.26
CA ALA A 77 -2.84 30.57 28.23
C ALA A 77 -4.25 30.62 27.62
N TYR A 78 -5.05 29.59 27.86
CA TYR A 78 -6.51 29.75 27.93
C TYR A 78 -6.98 29.20 29.27
N LEU A 79 -7.30 30.14 30.15
CA LEU A 79 -7.99 29.94 31.42
C LEU A 79 -9.41 29.48 31.12
N ASN A 80 -9.75 28.24 31.47
CA ASN A 80 -11.12 27.91 31.81
C ASN A 80 -11.30 28.18 33.30
N SER A 81 -12.10 29.22 33.57
CA SER A 81 -12.72 29.44 34.86
C SER A 81 -13.72 28.31 35.11
N ASP A 82 -13.35 27.35 35.96
CA ASP A 82 -14.36 26.66 36.76
C ASP A 82 -13.87 26.51 38.19
N LYS A 83 -14.60 27.18 39.08
CA LYS A 83 -14.35 27.23 40.52
C LYS A 83 -14.90 25.96 41.16
N ARG A 84 -14.03 25.25 41.88
CA ARG A 84 -14.24 24.42 43.11
C ARG A 84 -12.94 23.62 43.25
N GLY A 85 -11.99 24.00 44.09
CA GLY A 85 -12.12 24.07 45.55
C GLY A 85 -11.76 22.71 46.13
N ASP A 86 -10.47 22.41 46.28
CA ASP A 86 -9.91 22.01 47.57
C ASP A 86 -8.39 21.82 47.54
N GLN A 87 -7.77 22.29 48.61
CA GLN A 87 -6.35 22.30 48.90
C GLN A 87 -5.91 20.93 49.43
N GLN A 88 -4.77 20.39 48.98
CA GLN A 88 -3.76 19.90 49.92
C GLN A 88 -2.35 19.69 49.34
N ARG A 89 -1.47 20.54 49.86
CA ARG A 89 -0.02 20.46 50.10
C ARG A 89 0.75 19.16 49.79
N MET A 90 1.80 19.39 49.01
CA MET A 90 3.14 18.79 49.01
C MET A 90 3.61 18.09 50.30
N ARG A 91 4.26 16.93 50.12
CA ARG A 91 5.50 16.56 50.81
C ARG A 91 6.54 16.09 49.81
N THR A 92 7.72 16.68 49.94
CA THR A 92 8.98 16.43 49.24
C THR A 92 9.65 15.15 49.74
N HIS A 93 10.25 14.37 48.84
CA HIS A 93 11.58 13.77 49.07
C HIS A 93 12.28 13.46 47.75
N GLU A 94 13.55 13.82 47.73
CA GLU A 94 14.50 13.82 46.62
C GLU A 94 14.95 12.42 46.19
N GLY A 95 15.32 12.30 44.91
CA GLY A 95 16.41 11.43 44.48
C GLY A 95 16.02 10.25 43.58
N GLN A 96 15.81 10.48 42.28
CA GLN A 96 16.16 9.50 41.25
C GLN A 96 16.26 10.09 39.84
N GLN A 97 17.32 9.64 39.15
CA GLN A 97 17.71 9.78 37.74
C GLN A 97 16.68 10.36 36.76
N VAL A 98 17.14 11.34 35.98
CA VAL A 98 16.47 11.93 34.82
C VAL A 98 16.25 10.84 33.76
N SER A 99 15.07 10.21 33.78
CA SER A 99 14.52 9.46 32.66
C SER A 99 13.97 10.44 31.63
N GLN A 100 14.26 10.19 30.35
CA GLN A 100 13.70 10.88 29.20
C GLN A 100 12.17 11.02 29.34
N GLU A 101 11.69 12.24 29.56
CA GLU A 101 10.27 12.55 29.54
C GLU A 101 9.76 12.36 28.10
N GLY A 102 8.91 11.35 27.94
CA GLY A 102 8.24 11.05 26.69
C GLY A 102 7.36 12.21 26.24
N PHE A 103 7.40 12.50 24.94
CA PHE A 103 6.43 13.32 24.25
C PHE A 103 5.02 12.72 24.40
N ALA A 104 4.31 13.11 25.45
CA ALA A 104 2.91 12.78 25.65
C ALA A 104 2.04 13.69 24.77
N PHE A 105 1.80 13.27 23.52
CA PHE A 105 0.78 13.87 22.66
C PHE A 105 -0.61 13.56 23.23
N THR A 106 -1.25 14.55 23.86
CA THR A 106 -2.67 14.51 24.21
C THR A 106 -3.50 14.88 22.97
N SER A 107 -4.01 13.89 22.26
CA SER A 107 -4.95 14.08 21.15
C SER A 107 -6.30 14.55 21.67
N VAL A 108 -6.79 15.69 21.17
CA VAL A 108 -8.17 16.12 21.35
C VAL A 108 -9.10 15.16 20.58
N GLY A 109 -10.01 14.50 21.30
CA GLY A 109 -11.27 14.01 20.72
C GLY A 109 -11.37 12.57 20.21
N GLN A 110 -10.33 11.73 20.26
CA GLN A 110 -10.46 10.29 19.99
C GLN A 110 -9.65 9.47 20.99
N THR A 111 -10.34 8.62 21.74
CA THR A 111 -9.73 7.68 22.70
C THR A 111 -8.77 6.76 21.97
N LYS A 112 -7.49 6.70 22.41
CA LYS A 112 -6.59 5.59 22.07
C LYS A 112 -7.33 4.30 22.40
N SER A 113 -7.71 3.49 21.41
CA SER A 113 -8.29 2.17 21.66
C SER A 113 -7.17 1.27 22.19
N THR A 114 -7.03 1.25 23.52
CA THR A 114 -6.13 0.34 24.23
C THR A 114 -6.71 -1.08 24.33
N GLY A 115 -7.93 -1.30 23.84
CA GLY A 115 -8.55 -2.61 23.73
C GLY A 115 -7.95 -3.43 22.58
N ARG A 116 -7.67 -4.71 22.85
CA ARG A 116 -7.30 -5.70 21.83
C ARG A 116 -8.34 -5.68 20.70
N ILE A 117 -7.91 -5.40 19.47
CA ILE A 117 -8.80 -5.36 18.30
C ILE A 117 -9.33 -6.78 18.07
N ASP A 118 -10.64 -6.94 18.08
CA ASP A 118 -11.29 -8.18 17.65
C ASP A 118 -11.50 -8.16 16.14
N TYR A 119 -10.53 -8.71 15.41
CA TYR A 119 -10.57 -8.80 13.95
C TYR A 119 -11.74 -9.65 13.43
N SER A 120 -12.34 -10.49 14.26
CA SER A 120 -13.54 -11.26 13.88
C SER A 120 -14.80 -10.40 13.82
N GLN A 121 -14.80 -9.24 14.48
CA GLN A 121 -15.94 -8.34 14.62
C GLN A 121 -15.81 -7.07 13.77
N ILE A 122 -14.57 -6.63 13.48
CA ILE A 122 -14.31 -5.31 12.88
C ILE A 122 -14.92 -5.14 11.48
N GLY A 123 -15.01 -6.22 10.71
CA GLY A 123 -15.57 -6.23 9.35
C GLY A 123 -17.06 -6.51 9.25
N ILE A 124 -17.74 -6.80 10.38
CA ILE A 124 -19.16 -7.19 10.39
C ILE A 124 -20.05 -5.99 10.03
N ILE A 125 -20.92 -6.17 9.04
CA ILE A 125 -21.93 -5.19 8.64
C ILE A 125 -23.11 -5.30 9.61
N ARG A 126 -23.38 -4.24 10.38
CA ARG A 126 -24.46 -4.20 11.39
C ARG A 126 -25.59 -3.25 11.00
N SER A 127 -25.39 -2.41 10.00
CA SER A 127 -26.35 -1.42 9.53
C SER A 127 -26.27 -1.23 8.01
N GLN A 128 -27.28 -0.55 7.45
CA GLN A 128 -27.24 -0.15 6.04
C GLN A 128 -26.08 0.82 5.76
N GLN A 129 -25.74 1.69 6.72
CA GLN A 129 -24.61 2.60 6.60
C GLN A 129 -23.28 1.84 6.52
N ASP A 130 -23.09 0.80 7.33
CA ASP A 130 -21.90 -0.06 7.26
C ASP A 130 -21.76 -0.72 5.88
N LEU A 131 -22.89 -1.16 5.31
CA LEU A 131 -22.92 -1.79 3.99
C LEU A 131 -22.44 -0.81 2.91
N ILE A 132 -22.91 0.43 2.95
CA ILE A 132 -22.51 1.50 2.04
C ILE A 132 -21.01 1.78 2.18
N VAL A 133 -20.51 2.04 3.40
CA VAL A 133 -19.09 2.33 3.64
C VAL A 133 -18.19 1.18 3.17
N ARG A 134 -18.58 -0.07 3.42
CA ARG A 134 -17.83 -1.24 2.92
C ARG A 134 -17.82 -1.30 1.40
N GLN A 135 -18.98 -1.15 0.75
CA GLN A 135 -19.11 -1.23 -0.70
C GLN A 135 -18.33 -0.13 -1.41
N GLU A 136 -18.46 1.11 -0.95
CA GLU A 136 -17.68 2.24 -1.43
C GLU A 136 -16.18 2.04 -1.17
N GLY A 137 -15.83 1.47 -0.02
CA GLY A 137 -14.46 1.12 0.32
C GLY A 137 -13.80 0.19 -0.68
N PHE A 138 -14.46 -0.94 -1.00
CA PHE A 138 -13.93 -1.87 -2.00
C PHE A 138 -13.94 -1.28 -3.41
N LYS A 139 -14.94 -0.47 -3.75
CA LYS A 139 -15.02 0.21 -5.05
C LYS A 139 -13.86 1.20 -5.23
N ASN A 140 -13.58 2.04 -4.24
CA ASN A 140 -12.67 3.17 -4.36
C ASN A 140 -11.23 2.85 -3.92
N TYR A 141 -11.04 1.87 -3.03
CA TYR A 141 -9.73 1.55 -2.45
C TYR A 141 -9.34 0.06 -2.58
N SER A 142 -10.26 -0.81 -3.03
CA SER A 142 -10.04 -2.26 -3.15
C SER A 142 -9.66 -2.96 -1.83
N PHE A 143 -10.09 -2.41 -0.70
CA PHE A 143 -10.06 -3.01 0.63
C PHE A 143 -11.26 -2.56 1.47
N ASN A 144 -11.45 -3.19 2.62
CA ASN A 144 -12.56 -2.93 3.53
C ASN A 144 -12.37 -1.62 4.32
N LEU A 145 -12.85 -0.51 3.74
CA LEU A 145 -12.80 0.81 4.39
C LEU A 145 -13.48 0.82 5.76
N LEU A 146 -14.61 0.11 5.91
CA LEU A 146 -15.31 0.01 7.19
C LEU A 146 -14.43 -0.53 8.31
N ALA A 147 -13.67 -1.60 8.04
CA ALA A 147 -12.74 -2.15 9.03
C ALA A 147 -11.61 -1.16 9.32
N SER A 148 -11.05 -0.53 8.28
CA SER A 148 -10.02 0.50 8.47
C SER A 148 -10.54 1.65 9.34
N ASP A 149 -11.71 2.21 9.05
CA ASP A 149 -12.24 3.36 9.78
C ASP A 149 -12.54 3.02 11.23
N ARG A 150 -13.06 1.82 11.52
CA ARG A 150 -13.32 1.34 12.88
C ARG A 150 -12.05 1.10 13.70
N ILE A 151 -10.95 0.72 13.06
CA ILE A 151 -9.64 0.63 13.72
C ILE A 151 -9.15 2.03 14.11
N GLY A 152 -9.46 3.04 13.30
CA GLY A 152 -9.04 4.43 13.52
C GLY A 152 -7.60 4.69 13.08
N PHE A 153 -7.01 5.78 13.56
CA PHE A 153 -5.70 6.28 13.12
C PHE A 153 -4.52 5.72 13.91
N TRP A 154 -4.79 5.03 15.01
CA TRP A 154 -3.79 4.51 15.92
C TRP A 154 -4.15 3.08 16.29
N ARG A 155 -3.17 2.19 16.25
CA ARG A 155 -3.29 0.84 16.83
C ARG A 155 -1.93 0.27 17.21
N SER A 156 -1.97 -0.68 18.13
CA SER A 156 -0.84 -1.60 18.34
C SER A 156 -0.90 -2.73 17.32
N ILE A 157 0.27 -3.23 16.91
CA ILE A 157 0.44 -4.39 16.01
C ILE A 157 1.37 -5.39 16.70
N PRO A 158 1.30 -6.69 16.35
CA PRO A 158 2.25 -7.67 16.89
C PRO A 158 3.68 -7.38 16.38
N ASP A 159 4.67 -7.59 17.25
CA ASP A 159 6.08 -7.67 16.84
C ASP A 159 6.32 -9.02 16.15
N THR A 160 6.35 -9.00 14.82
CA THR A 160 6.50 -10.17 13.95
C THR A 160 7.96 -10.47 13.61
N ARG A 161 8.92 -9.73 14.20
CA ARG A 161 10.35 -9.97 13.98
C ARG A 161 10.77 -11.32 14.57
N PRO A 162 11.73 -12.02 13.95
CA PRO A 162 12.39 -13.15 14.57
C PRO A 162 12.92 -12.81 15.96
N GLN A 163 12.88 -13.75 16.90
CA GLN A 163 13.20 -13.47 18.30
C GLN A 163 14.63 -12.93 18.50
N LEU A 164 15.59 -13.39 17.70
CA LEU A 164 16.98 -12.92 17.72
C LEU A 164 17.16 -11.47 17.23
N CYS A 165 16.18 -10.90 16.51
CA CYS A 165 16.23 -9.49 16.11
C CYS A 165 16.12 -8.56 17.33
N LYS A 166 15.43 -8.99 18.38
CA LYS A 166 15.21 -8.19 19.60
C LYS A 166 16.49 -7.99 20.43
N THR A 167 17.51 -8.79 20.17
CA THR A 167 18.82 -8.71 20.83
C THR A 167 19.88 -8.05 19.95
N GLN A 168 19.52 -7.63 18.73
CA GLN A 168 20.45 -6.89 17.87
C GLN A 168 20.64 -5.48 18.40
N THR A 169 21.85 -4.97 18.26
CA THR A 169 22.19 -3.58 18.58
C THR A 169 22.76 -2.92 17.34
N TYR A 170 22.35 -1.69 17.08
CA TYR A 170 22.82 -0.90 15.95
C TYR A 170 23.66 0.28 16.47
N ASP A 171 24.61 0.76 15.65
CA ASP A 171 25.36 1.97 15.95
C ASP A 171 24.39 3.15 16.17
N GLY A 172 24.72 4.07 17.08
CA GLY A 172 23.96 5.30 17.28
C GLY A 172 24.13 6.31 16.13
N HIS A 173 25.17 6.17 15.30
CA HIS A 173 25.49 7.10 14.21
C HIS A 173 25.04 6.57 12.83
N LEU A 174 23.75 6.24 12.71
CA LEU A 174 23.15 5.84 11.43
C LEU A 174 22.88 7.05 10.52
N PRO A 175 22.93 6.88 9.18
CA PRO A 175 22.67 7.97 8.23
C PRO A 175 21.24 8.50 8.33
N THR A 176 21.08 9.78 7.99
CA THR A 176 19.76 10.42 8.01
C THR A 176 18.87 9.96 6.84
N VAL A 177 17.55 9.94 7.06
CA VAL A 177 16.57 9.48 6.05
C VAL A 177 15.53 10.52 5.65
N SER A 178 15.17 10.47 4.36
CA SER A 178 13.96 11.08 3.82
C SER A 178 13.00 9.94 3.46
N ILE A 179 11.88 9.85 4.17
CA ILE A 179 10.85 8.86 3.89
C ILE A 179 9.93 9.42 2.81
N VAL A 180 9.79 8.70 1.70
CA VAL A 180 9.05 9.13 0.51
C VAL A 180 7.81 8.25 0.34
N VAL A 181 6.64 8.85 0.52
CA VAL A 181 5.34 8.21 0.34
C VAL A 181 4.66 8.85 -0.86
N CYS A 182 4.43 8.06 -1.90
CA CYS A 182 3.64 8.49 -3.06
C CYS A 182 2.24 7.89 -2.98
N HIS A 183 1.21 8.69 -3.23
CA HIS A 183 -0.17 8.24 -3.16
C HIS A 183 -1.07 8.93 -4.16
N TYR A 184 -2.18 8.29 -4.48
CA TYR A 184 -3.24 8.83 -5.31
C TYR A 184 -4.57 8.29 -4.78
N ASN A 185 -5.50 9.18 -4.43
CA ASN A 185 -6.82 8.82 -3.88
C ASN A 185 -6.73 7.73 -2.77
N GLU A 186 -5.81 7.87 -1.82
CA GLU A 186 -5.67 6.91 -0.72
C GLU A 186 -6.73 7.14 0.36
N ALA A 187 -7.23 6.07 0.98
CA ALA A 187 -8.20 6.21 2.05
C ALA A 187 -7.60 6.98 3.24
N ARG A 188 -8.36 7.95 3.76
CA ARG A 188 -7.95 8.80 4.89
C ARG A 188 -7.46 8.00 6.10
N SER A 189 -8.20 6.95 6.50
CA SER A 189 -7.83 6.13 7.67
C SER A 189 -6.53 5.36 7.46
N ALA A 190 -6.30 4.80 6.26
CA ALA A 190 -5.08 4.07 5.95
C ALA A 190 -3.85 5.00 5.87
N LEU A 191 -3.97 6.12 5.15
CA LEU A 191 -2.87 7.08 5.00
C LEU A 191 -2.46 7.70 6.33
N ILE A 192 -3.43 8.13 7.15
CA ILE A 192 -3.12 8.69 8.48
C ILE A 192 -2.46 7.63 9.37
N ARG A 193 -3.01 6.40 9.41
CA ARG A 193 -2.47 5.32 10.24
C ARG A 193 -1.04 4.95 9.83
N MET A 194 -0.74 4.97 8.54
CA MET A 194 0.62 4.75 8.03
C MET A 194 1.58 5.81 8.57
N VAL A 195 1.26 7.10 8.42
CA VAL A 195 2.13 8.19 8.93
C VAL A 195 2.31 8.11 10.44
N ASN A 196 1.23 7.85 11.16
CA ASN A 196 1.26 7.65 12.61
C ASN A 196 2.13 6.46 13.02
N SER A 197 2.10 5.36 12.27
CA SER A 197 2.97 4.20 12.53
C SER A 197 4.45 4.56 12.41
N ILE A 198 4.82 5.38 11.42
CA ILE A 198 6.18 5.87 11.25
C ILE A 198 6.57 6.73 12.46
N LEU A 199 5.75 7.74 12.79
CA LEU A 199 6.02 8.67 13.89
C LEU A 199 6.13 7.96 15.25
N GLN A 200 5.38 6.87 15.45
CA GLN A 200 5.36 6.12 16.70
C GLN A 200 6.54 5.17 16.87
N ARG A 201 6.98 4.50 15.79
CA ARG A 201 7.95 3.39 15.84
C ARG A 201 9.30 3.70 15.20
N THR A 202 9.55 4.98 14.92
CA THR A 202 10.80 5.43 14.33
C THR A 202 11.44 6.48 15.23
N PRO A 203 12.72 6.32 15.64
CA PRO A 203 13.43 7.38 16.33
C PRO A 203 13.57 8.59 15.39
N MET A 204 12.91 9.70 15.73
CA MET A 204 12.77 10.85 14.84
C MET A 204 14.07 11.61 14.61
N ASP A 205 15.14 11.33 15.35
CA ASP A 205 16.47 11.91 15.14
C ASP A 205 17.10 11.43 13.82
N TYR A 206 16.78 10.21 13.38
CA TYR A 206 17.23 9.70 12.07
C TYR A 206 16.43 10.32 10.90
N VAL A 207 15.21 10.79 11.15
CA VAL A 207 14.29 11.24 10.10
C VAL A 207 14.47 12.73 9.83
N THR A 208 14.96 13.07 8.64
CA THR A 208 15.04 14.47 8.19
C THR A 208 13.65 14.98 7.80
N GLU A 209 12.90 14.18 7.05
CA GLU A 209 11.56 14.54 6.57
C GLU A 209 10.77 13.31 6.11
N ILE A 210 9.45 13.45 6.15
CA ILE A 210 8.47 12.50 5.60
C ILE A 210 7.72 13.24 4.49
N LEU A 211 7.96 12.85 3.24
CA LEU A 211 7.39 13.47 2.05
C LEU A 211 6.11 12.73 1.65
N LEU A 212 4.96 13.36 1.82
CA LEU A 212 3.67 12.91 1.31
C LEU A 212 3.44 13.52 -0.08
N LEU A 213 3.67 12.72 -1.11
CA LEU A 213 3.56 13.11 -2.53
C LEU A 213 2.21 12.68 -3.09
N ASP A 214 1.29 13.63 -3.14
CA ASP A 214 -0.02 13.50 -3.76
C ASP A 214 0.11 13.55 -5.30
N ASP A 215 -0.04 12.40 -5.96
CA ASP A 215 -0.01 12.27 -7.42
C ASP A 215 -1.34 12.69 -8.07
N TRP A 216 -1.78 13.91 -7.75
CA TRP A 216 -2.98 14.54 -8.30
C TRP A 216 -4.30 13.87 -7.87
N SER A 217 -4.44 13.54 -6.59
CA SER A 217 -5.71 13.06 -6.03
C SER A 217 -6.86 14.03 -6.30
N GLU A 218 -8.07 13.47 -6.47
CA GLU A 218 -9.30 14.22 -6.74
C GLU A 218 -9.59 15.22 -5.63
N GLN A 219 -9.53 14.75 -4.38
CA GLN A 219 -9.48 15.61 -3.22
C GLN A 219 -8.00 15.86 -2.85
N PRO A 220 -7.53 17.11 -2.91
CA PRO A 220 -6.16 17.45 -2.52
C PRO A 220 -5.85 17.00 -1.08
N THR A 221 -4.75 16.26 -0.90
CA THR A 221 -4.49 15.56 0.37
C THR A 221 -4.16 16.51 1.52
N LYS A 222 -3.43 17.59 1.24
CA LYS A 222 -3.03 18.58 2.26
C LYS A 222 -4.28 19.18 2.90
N GLU A 223 -5.24 19.56 2.08
CA GLU A 223 -6.51 20.16 2.45
C GLU A 223 -7.41 19.15 3.17
N ALA A 224 -7.52 17.92 2.65
CA ALA A 224 -8.32 16.85 3.25
C ALA A 224 -7.84 16.43 4.65
N LEU A 225 -6.54 16.58 4.93
CA LEU A 225 -5.93 16.18 6.18
C LEU A 225 -5.53 17.36 7.09
N GLN A 226 -5.76 18.60 6.66
CA GLN A 226 -5.18 19.79 7.30
C GLN A 226 -5.46 19.87 8.80
N GLU A 227 -6.72 19.70 9.21
CA GLU A 227 -7.12 19.77 10.62
C GLU A 227 -6.43 18.70 11.47
N TYR A 228 -6.32 17.48 10.95
CA TYR A 228 -5.67 16.39 11.66
C TYR A 228 -4.16 16.58 11.71
N ALA A 229 -3.54 16.84 10.55
CA ALA A 229 -2.10 16.95 10.40
C ALA A 229 -1.53 18.13 11.19
N PHE A 230 -2.21 19.28 11.19
CA PHE A 230 -1.78 20.47 11.91
C PHE A 230 -1.66 20.24 13.43
N VAL A 231 -2.56 19.43 13.98
CA VAL A 231 -2.59 19.14 15.42
C VAL A 231 -1.68 17.97 15.80
N ASN A 232 -1.56 16.95 14.93
CA ASN A 232 -0.97 15.67 15.33
C ASN A 232 0.40 15.38 14.72
N TRP A 233 0.81 16.08 13.65
CA TRP A 233 2.05 15.77 12.94
C TRP A 233 3.11 16.85 13.11
N PRO A 234 4.39 16.47 13.29
CA PRO A 234 5.48 17.43 13.35
C PRO A 234 5.72 18.08 11.99
N ALA A 235 6.39 19.23 11.98
CA ALA A 235 6.80 19.94 10.76
C ALA A 235 7.71 19.11 9.82
N LYS A 236 8.23 17.96 10.29
CA LYS A 236 8.95 16.99 9.46
C LYS A 236 8.05 16.32 8.41
N VAL A 237 6.72 16.28 8.60
CA VAL A 237 5.77 15.76 7.61
C VAL A 237 5.41 16.86 6.61
N LYS A 238 5.75 16.65 5.33
CA LYS A 238 5.60 17.67 4.28
C LYS A 238 4.71 17.15 3.16
N PHE A 239 3.81 18.01 2.71
CA PHE A 239 2.92 17.71 1.58
C PHE A 239 3.47 18.30 0.29
N TYR A 240 3.49 17.49 -0.75
CA TYR A 240 3.80 17.88 -2.12
C TYR A 240 2.73 17.34 -3.03
N ARG A 241 2.41 18.07 -4.12
CA ARG A 241 1.39 17.64 -5.07
C ARG A 241 1.87 17.84 -6.50
N THR A 242 1.66 16.84 -7.35
CA THR A 242 1.92 16.95 -8.79
C THR A 242 0.83 17.80 -9.48
N ALA A 243 1.21 18.54 -10.52
CA ALA A 243 0.27 19.39 -11.27
C ALA A 243 -0.75 18.58 -12.10
N ARG A 244 -0.46 17.30 -12.34
CA ARG A 244 -1.31 16.31 -13.02
C ARG A 244 -0.91 14.92 -12.55
N ARG A 245 -1.73 13.91 -12.84
CA ARG A 245 -1.40 12.52 -12.54
C ARG A 245 -0.24 12.01 -13.40
N GLU A 246 0.94 11.85 -12.79
CA GLU A 246 2.16 11.42 -13.47
C GLU A 246 2.41 9.92 -13.30
N GLY A 247 1.93 9.31 -12.22
CA GLY A 247 2.17 7.92 -11.85
C GLY A 247 3.13 7.72 -10.69
N LEU A 248 3.07 6.55 -10.06
CA LEU A 248 3.97 6.12 -9.00
C LEU A 248 5.44 6.32 -9.38
N ILE A 249 5.82 5.91 -10.58
CA ILE A 249 7.22 5.92 -11.03
C ILE A 249 7.77 7.36 -11.05
N GLN A 250 7.01 8.27 -11.63
CA GLN A 250 7.40 9.69 -11.74
C GLN A 250 7.29 10.40 -10.40
N ALA A 251 6.27 10.08 -9.59
CA ALA A 251 6.11 10.60 -8.24
C ALA A 251 7.30 10.21 -7.35
N ARG A 252 7.80 8.97 -7.45
CA ARG A 252 9.00 8.52 -6.73
C ARG A 252 10.27 9.23 -7.20
N ASN A 253 10.44 9.41 -8.51
CA ASN A 253 11.56 10.20 -9.05
C ASN A 253 11.52 11.65 -8.53
N LEU A 254 10.33 12.27 -8.49
CA LEU A 254 10.14 13.60 -7.89
C LEU A 254 10.47 13.60 -6.39
N GLY A 255 10.01 12.60 -5.65
CA GLY A 255 10.31 12.46 -4.22
C GLY A 255 11.80 12.32 -3.94
N ALA A 256 12.51 11.50 -4.71
CA ALA A 256 13.96 11.37 -4.63
C ALA A 256 14.68 12.71 -4.91
N TYR A 257 14.18 13.48 -5.88
CA TYR A 257 14.72 14.80 -6.19
C TYR A 257 14.52 15.81 -5.05
N LEU A 258 13.33 15.81 -4.43
CA LEU A 258 12.97 16.74 -3.34
C LEU A 258 13.63 16.40 -2.00
N ALA A 259 13.89 15.11 -1.75
CA ALA A 259 14.50 14.61 -0.53
C ALA A 259 15.83 15.29 -0.20
N LYS A 260 16.09 15.57 1.07
CA LYS A 260 17.27 16.27 1.56
C LYS A 260 18.26 15.37 2.30
N ALA A 261 17.82 14.22 2.78
CA ALA A 261 18.65 13.30 3.53
C ALA A 261 19.58 12.46 2.64
N GLU A 262 20.47 11.71 3.27
CA GLU A 262 21.44 10.85 2.61
C GLU A 262 20.82 9.55 2.08
N VAL A 263 19.86 9.00 2.82
CA VAL A 263 19.13 7.77 2.46
C VAL A 263 17.69 8.08 2.09
N LEU A 264 17.22 7.46 1.01
CA LEU A 264 15.81 7.44 0.61
C LEU A 264 15.17 6.17 1.14
N VAL A 265 14.02 6.30 1.80
CA VAL A 265 13.17 5.16 2.16
C VAL A 265 11.82 5.33 1.49
N PHE A 266 11.51 4.47 0.53
CA PHE A 266 10.22 4.49 -0.15
C PHE A 266 9.22 3.63 0.63
N LEU A 267 8.00 4.14 0.82
CA LEU A 267 6.88 3.41 1.41
C LEU A 267 5.61 3.62 0.57
N ASP A 268 4.84 2.56 0.38
CA ASP A 268 3.48 2.69 -0.13
C ASP A 268 2.56 3.32 0.94
N SER A 269 1.47 3.93 0.49
CA SER A 269 0.58 4.76 1.32
C SER A 269 -0.38 4.00 2.24
N HIS A 270 -0.32 2.68 2.21
CA HIS A 270 -1.15 1.75 2.99
C HIS A 270 -0.28 0.70 3.67
N CYS A 271 0.81 1.18 4.28
CA CYS A 271 1.72 0.39 5.10
C CYS A 271 1.53 0.67 6.59
N GLU A 272 1.95 -0.26 7.45
CA GLU A 272 2.18 0.00 8.87
C GLU A 272 3.54 -0.58 9.24
N VAL A 273 4.45 0.28 9.72
CA VAL A 273 5.82 -0.15 10.05
C VAL A 273 5.84 -0.88 11.39
N ASN A 274 6.71 -1.90 11.52
CA ASN A 274 6.89 -2.65 12.76
C ASN A 274 7.92 -1.98 13.69
N GLU A 275 8.10 -2.54 14.88
CA GLU A 275 9.09 -2.07 15.85
C GLU A 275 10.51 -2.13 15.26
N GLU A 276 11.27 -1.05 15.43
CA GLU A 276 12.68 -0.97 15.02
C GLU A 276 12.92 -1.32 13.53
N TRP A 277 11.94 -1.05 12.67
CA TRP A 277 12.01 -1.41 11.27
C TRP A 277 13.12 -0.67 10.50
N LEU A 278 13.49 0.56 10.92
CA LEU A 278 14.37 1.43 10.14
C LEU A 278 15.86 1.11 10.37
N GLN A 279 16.26 0.95 11.63
CA GLN A 279 17.66 0.79 12.05
C GLN A 279 18.38 -0.37 11.35
N PRO A 280 17.78 -1.58 11.20
CA PRO A 280 18.41 -2.68 10.47
C PRO A 280 18.68 -2.34 9.00
N LEU A 281 17.80 -1.57 8.35
CA LEU A 281 18.00 -1.14 6.97
C LEU A 281 19.18 -0.18 6.86
N LEU A 282 19.25 0.81 7.75
CA LEU A 282 20.32 1.82 7.73
C LEU A 282 21.68 1.22 8.09
N ALA A 283 21.72 0.37 9.12
CA ALA A 283 22.94 -0.35 9.49
C ALA A 283 23.45 -1.20 8.32
N ARG A 284 22.53 -1.82 7.56
CA ARG A 284 22.93 -2.56 6.37
C ARG A 284 23.54 -1.65 5.30
N LEU A 285 22.86 -0.56 4.96
CA LEU A 285 23.35 0.41 3.97
C LEU A 285 24.68 1.04 4.36
N GLN A 286 24.92 1.28 5.64
CA GLN A 286 26.19 1.79 6.16
C GLN A 286 27.30 0.74 6.03
N SER A 287 27.01 -0.52 6.36
CA SER A 287 27.99 -1.62 6.23
C SER A 287 28.29 -1.99 4.77
N ASN A 288 27.32 -1.80 3.86
CA ASN A 288 27.45 -2.14 2.45
C ASN A 288 26.70 -1.10 1.59
N PRO A 289 27.39 0.00 1.21
CA PRO A 289 26.78 1.10 0.46
C PRO A 289 26.27 0.75 -0.95
N ASP A 290 26.72 -0.38 -1.50
CA ASP A 290 26.36 -0.84 -2.86
C ASP A 290 25.06 -1.67 -2.90
N THR A 291 24.21 -1.52 -1.88
CA THR A 291 23.03 -2.37 -1.66
C THR A 291 21.73 -1.55 -1.64
N ILE A 292 20.67 -2.13 -2.17
CA ILE A 292 19.29 -1.76 -1.85
C ILE A 292 18.80 -2.69 -0.74
N ALA A 293 18.40 -2.12 0.39
CA ALA A 293 17.92 -2.86 1.55
C ALA A 293 16.38 -2.89 1.57
N CYS A 294 15.80 -4.09 1.53
CA CYS A 294 14.35 -4.31 1.57
C CYS A 294 13.94 -4.91 2.93
N PRO A 295 12.86 -4.43 3.57
CA PRO A 295 12.28 -5.15 4.70
C PRO A 295 11.57 -6.42 4.23
N VAL A 296 11.26 -7.31 5.18
CA VAL A 296 10.24 -8.33 4.95
C VAL A 296 8.86 -7.67 4.97
N ILE A 297 8.05 -7.97 3.96
CA ILE A 297 6.71 -7.40 3.82
C ILE A 297 5.69 -8.32 4.49
N ASP A 298 5.11 -7.85 5.58
CA ASP A 298 4.01 -8.49 6.29
C ASP A 298 2.68 -8.21 5.61
N ILE A 299 1.69 -9.07 5.87
CA ILE A 299 0.37 -8.95 5.29
C ILE A 299 -0.51 -8.14 6.24
N ILE A 300 -1.07 -7.04 5.73
CA ILE A 300 -2.27 -6.44 6.31
C ILE A 300 -3.44 -6.90 5.45
N ASP A 301 -4.33 -7.68 6.05
CA ASP A 301 -5.44 -8.29 5.34
C ASP A 301 -6.41 -7.23 4.79
N ALA A 302 -6.66 -7.20 3.48
CA ALA A 302 -7.57 -6.19 2.89
C ALA A 302 -9.04 -6.32 3.33
N ASP A 303 -9.46 -7.44 3.90
CA ASP A 303 -10.83 -7.66 4.38
C ASP A 303 -10.97 -7.39 5.89
N SER A 304 -10.04 -7.86 6.73
CA SER A 304 -10.08 -7.72 8.20
C SER A 304 -9.14 -6.65 8.78
N PHE A 305 -8.15 -6.20 8.00
CA PHE A 305 -7.01 -5.40 8.45
C PHE A 305 -6.14 -6.07 9.52
N GLU A 306 -6.26 -7.39 9.71
CA GLU A 306 -5.36 -8.15 10.58
C GLU A 306 -3.91 -8.05 10.07
N TYR A 307 -2.98 -7.76 10.99
CA TYR A 307 -1.56 -7.71 10.70
C TYR A 307 -0.97 -9.11 10.94
N VAL A 308 -0.50 -9.75 9.87
CA VAL A 308 0.00 -11.13 9.88
C VAL A 308 1.46 -11.14 9.43
N GLY A 309 2.31 -11.75 10.26
CA GLY A 309 3.72 -11.95 9.93
C GLY A 309 3.90 -12.89 8.73
N SER A 310 4.63 -12.44 7.72
CA SER A 310 4.99 -13.26 6.56
C SER A 310 6.20 -14.17 6.87
N PRO A 311 6.31 -15.36 6.26
CA PRO A 311 7.60 -16.05 6.21
C PRO A 311 8.68 -15.17 5.54
N ILE A 312 9.94 -15.36 5.92
CA ILE A 312 11.07 -14.69 5.26
C ILE A 312 11.17 -15.22 3.83
N CYS A 313 11.12 -14.33 2.86
CA CYS A 313 11.18 -14.63 1.44
C CYS A 313 12.02 -13.61 0.69
N ILE A 314 12.41 -13.97 -0.53
CA ILE A 314 13.11 -13.11 -1.48
C ILE A 314 12.21 -12.83 -2.69
N GLY A 315 12.57 -11.82 -3.47
CA GLY A 315 11.91 -11.50 -4.72
C GLY A 315 12.43 -12.32 -5.88
N GLY A 316 11.51 -12.89 -6.65
CA GLY A 316 11.76 -13.53 -7.94
C GLY A 316 10.99 -12.86 -9.07
N MET A 317 11.07 -13.45 -10.26
CA MET A 317 10.23 -13.06 -11.40
C MET A 317 9.91 -14.26 -12.28
N ASN A 318 8.97 -14.11 -13.21
CA ASN A 318 8.77 -15.05 -14.31
C ASN A 318 9.23 -14.45 -15.65
N TRP A 319 9.16 -15.22 -16.74
CA TRP A 319 9.54 -14.76 -18.09
C TRP A 319 8.65 -13.65 -18.66
N LYS A 320 7.52 -13.34 -18.02
CA LYS A 320 6.69 -12.16 -18.31
C LYS A 320 7.17 -10.90 -17.57
N LEU A 321 8.27 -10.98 -16.83
CA LEU A 321 8.78 -9.95 -15.94
C LEU A 321 7.75 -9.55 -14.86
N HIS A 322 6.90 -10.49 -14.45
CA HIS A 322 6.03 -10.30 -13.29
C HIS A 322 6.76 -10.75 -12.04
N PHE A 323 6.72 -9.89 -11.02
CA PHE A 323 7.25 -10.19 -9.70
C PHE A 323 6.53 -11.40 -9.08
N LYS A 324 7.28 -12.22 -8.35
CA LYS A 324 6.76 -13.27 -7.47
C LYS A 324 7.59 -13.36 -6.21
N TRP A 325 7.02 -13.93 -5.17
CA TRP A 325 7.77 -14.30 -3.96
C TRP A 325 8.41 -15.66 -4.15
N ASP A 326 9.70 -15.76 -3.87
CA ASP A 326 10.44 -17.01 -3.80
C ASP A 326 10.86 -17.28 -2.35
N TYR A 327 10.76 -18.55 -1.96
CA TYR A 327 11.11 -18.99 -0.62
C TYR A 327 12.46 -19.72 -0.63
N PRO A 328 13.30 -19.52 0.39
CA PRO A 328 14.49 -20.34 0.59
C PRO A 328 14.13 -21.84 0.62
N GLU A 329 15.10 -22.68 0.27
CA GLU A 329 14.92 -24.14 0.26
C GLU A 329 14.60 -24.69 1.65
N ALA A 330 13.98 -25.87 1.68
CA ALA A 330 13.68 -26.58 2.92
C ALA A 330 14.99 -26.82 3.69
N GLY A 331 15.04 -26.36 4.94
CA GLY A 331 16.22 -26.49 5.80
C GLY A 331 17.15 -25.27 5.83
N TYR A 332 16.94 -24.25 4.98
CA TYR A 332 17.73 -23.01 5.02
C TYR A 332 17.73 -22.37 6.43
N PHE A 333 16.59 -22.43 7.11
CA PHE A 333 16.38 -21.87 8.44
C PHE A 333 16.62 -22.87 9.59
N ASN A 334 17.33 -23.98 9.35
CA ASN A 334 17.68 -24.93 10.42
C ASN A 334 18.64 -24.33 11.46
N SER A 335 19.46 -23.36 11.04
CA SER A 335 20.30 -22.56 11.94
C SER A 335 19.56 -21.27 12.29
N THR A 336 19.53 -20.94 13.57
CA THR A 336 18.79 -19.78 14.10
C THR A 336 19.36 -18.45 13.61
N GLU A 337 20.66 -18.40 13.33
CA GLU A 337 21.38 -17.22 12.84
C GLU A 337 20.85 -16.78 11.47
N LYS A 338 20.36 -17.72 10.64
CA LYS A 338 19.79 -17.44 9.32
C LYS A 338 18.53 -16.57 9.36
N TYR A 339 17.86 -16.48 10.51
CA TYR A 339 16.70 -15.61 10.69
C TYR A 339 17.05 -14.13 10.84
N ILE A 340 18.34 -13.78 11.01
CA ILE A 340 18.78 -12.38 11.17
C ILE A 340 19.77 -11.95 10.08
N GLU A 341 20.34 -12.89 9.34
CA GLU A 341 21.25 -12.62 8.22
C GLU A 341 20.52 -11.98 7.02
N PRO A 342 21.11 -10.97 6.36
CA PRO A 342 20.61 -10.46 5.09
C PRO A 342 20.56 -11.53 3.99
N LEU A 343 19.48 -11.57 3.21
CA LEU A 343 19.31 -12.51 2.09
C LEU A 343 19.46 -11.78 0.76
N SER A 344 20.36 -12.27 -0.10
CA SER A 344 20.46 -11.80 -1.48
C SER A 344 19.17 -12.09 -2.26
N SER A 345 18.62 -11.06 -2.89
CA SER A 345 17.31 -11.12 -3.55
C SER A 345 17.43 -10.80 -5.05
N PRO A 346 17.06 -11.70 -5.97
CA PRO A 346 17.08 -11.44 -7.41
C PRO A 346 16.27 -10.21 -7.82
N THR A 347 15.11 -10.04 -7.20
CA THR A 347 14.24 -8.88 -7.42
C THR A 347 13.76 -8.27 -6.11
N MET A 348 13.19 -7.07 -6.17
CA MET A 348 12.43 -6.48 -5.07
C MET A 348 10.96 -6.31 -5.45
N ALA A 349 10.06 -6.37 -4.46
CA ALA A 349 8.66 -6.04 -4.66
C ALA A 349 8.48 -4.57 -5.11
N GLY A 350 9.38 -3.69 -4.65
CA GLY A 350 9.44 -2.29 -5.04
C GLY A 350 8.52 -1.36 -4.26
N GLY A 351 7.55 -1.87 -3.49
CA GLY A 351 6.69 -1.04 -2.62
C GLY A 351 7.45 -0.37 -1.47
N VAL A 352 8.37 -1.11 -0.85
CA VAL A 352 9.13 -0.65 0.32
C VAL A 352 10.60 -1.03 0.19
N TYR A 353 11.51 -0.05 0.28
CA TYR A 353 12.95 -0.28 0.30
C TYR A 353 13.71 0.99 0.73
N ALA A 354 14.96 0.80 1.17
CA ALA A 354 15.91 1.85 1.48
C ALA A 354 17.12 1.81 0.51
N ILE A 355 17.59 2.97 0.10
CA ILE A 355 18.75 3.13 -0.80
C ILE A 355 19.45 4.46 -0.52
N TRP A 356 20.78 4.51 -0.67
CA TRP A 356 21.49 5.79 -0.71
C TRP A 356 20.94 6.67 -1.84
N LYS A 357 20.67 7.93 -1.55
CA LYS A 357 20.19 8.91 -2.54
C LYS A 357 21.18 9.05 -3.70
N SER A 358 22.48 9.08 -3.38
CA SER A 358 23.56 9.11 -4.37
C SER A 358 23.53 7.89 -5.30
N LEU A 359 23.33 6.69 -4.74
CA LEU A 359 23.24 5.46 -5.51
C LEU A 359 21.99 5.43 -6.40
N PHE A 360 20.83 5.86 -5.88
CA PHE A 360 19.59 5.96 -6.69
C PHE A 360 19.79 6.82 -7.94
N HIS A 361 20.42 7.99 -7.79
CA HIS A 361 20.73 8.88 -8.91
C HIS A 361 21.84 8.35 -9.82
N HIS A 362 22.87 7.73 -9.25
CA HIS A 362 23.96 7.10 -10.00
C HIS A 362 23.45 5.99 -10.92
N LEU A 363 22.54 5.16 -10.39
CA LEU A 363 21.86 4.12 -11.16
C LEU A 363 20.94 4.70 -12.23
N GLY A 364 20.61 5.99 -12.18
CA GLY A 364 19.80 6.68 -13.19
C GLY A 364 18.31 6.71 -12.88
N ASP A 365 17.94 6.85 -11.61
CA ASP A 365 16.55 6.92 -11.10
C ASP A 365 15.68 5.75 -11.61
N TYR A 366 14.36 5.86 -11.59
CA TYR A 366 13.51 5.03 -12.45
C TYR A 366 13.47 5.54 -13.89
N ASP A 367 13.19 4.63 -14.84
CA ASP A 367 13.04 4.97 -16.26
C ASP A 367 11.87 5.95 -16.49
N ASN A 368 12.21 7.19 -16.88
CA ASN A 368 11.21 8.24 -17.10
C ASN A 368 10.25 7.97 -18.27
N GLY A 369 10.57 7.01 -19.14
CA GLY A 369 9.68 6.58 -20.21
C GLY A 369 8.63 5.53 -19.77
N MET A 370 8.74 5.01 -18.54
CA MET A 370 7.68 4.18 -17.95
C MET A 370 6.48 5.04 -17.51
N GLN A 371 5.30 4.46 -17.64
CA GLN A 371 4.03 5.12 -17.39
C GLN A 371 3.34 4.53 -16.17
N LEU A 372 2.80 5.40 -15.33
CA LEU A 372 1.98 5.09 -14.14
C LEU A 372 2.63 4.14 -13.16
N TRP A 373 2.50 2.85 -13.42
CA TRP A 373 2.86 1.79 -12.51
C TRP A 373 3.13 0.49 -13.29
N GLY A 374 4.02 -0.33 -12.74
CA GLY A 374 4.25 -1.70 -13.13
C GLY A 374 5.55 -1.87 -13.91
N GLY A 375 6.32 -2.89 -13.54
CA GLY A 375 7.57 -3.26 -14.19
C GLY A 375 8.81 -2.50 -13.68
N GLU A 376 8.63 -1.38 -12.96
CA GLU A 376 9.73 -0.56 -12.48
C GLU A 376 10.59 -1.28 -11.43
N ASN A 377 9.95 -2.11 -10.60
CA ASN A 377 10.62 -2.88 -9.56
C ASN A 377 11.53 -3.97 -10.17
N VAL A 378 11.05 -4.68 -11.19
CA VAL A 378 11.82 -5.69 -11.93
C VAL A 378 12.91 -5.04 -12.78
N GLU A 379 12.63 -3.91 -13.44
CA GLU A 379 13.65 -3.16 -14.20
C GLU A 379 14.80 -2.70 -13.32
N MET A 380 14.49 -2.06 -12.19
CA MET A 380 15.50 -1.63 -11.24
C MET A 380 16.28 -2.83 -10.72
N SER A 381 15.62 -3.97 -10.49
CA SER A 381 16.28 -5.18 -10.02
C SER A 381 17.31 -5.74 -10.99
N ILE A 382 16.95 -5.92 -12.25
CA ILE A 382 17.88 -6.41 -13.28
C ILE A 382 19.04 -5.42 -13.44
N ARG A 383 18.73 -4.11 -13.47
CA ARG A 383 19.74 -3.06 -13.58
C ARG A 383 20.73 -3.07 -12.41
N VAL A 384 20.25 -3.05 -11.17
CA VAL A 384 21.10 -3.03 -9.96
C VAL A 384 22.11 -4.18 -10.02
N TRP A 385 21.63 -5.40 -10.23
CA TRP A 385 22.48 -6.57 -10.31
C TRP A 385 23.45 -6.56 -11.49
N THR A 386 22.95 -6.31 -12.69
CA THR A 386 23.82 -6.30 -13.88
C THR A 386 24.85 -5.19 -13.85
N CYS A 387 24.58 -4.07 -13.17
CA CYS A 387 25.51 -2.95 -13.02
C CYS A 387 26.42 -3.07 -11.78
N GLY A 388 26.47 -4.23 -11.11
CA GLY A 388 27.45 -4.53 -10.06
C GLY A 388 27.01 -4.28 -8.62
N TYR A 389 25.74 -3.94 -8.40
CA TYR A 389 25.15 -3.66 -7.10
C TYR A 389 24.26 -4.82 -6.63
N ARG A 390 23.69 -4.71 -5.42
CA ARG A 390 22.96 -5.81 -4.78
C ARG A 390 21.58 -5.38 -4.28
N ILE A 391 20.69 -6.35 -4.16
CA ILE A 391 19.42 -6.20 -3.46
C ILE A 391 19.40 -7.24 -2.35
N GLU A 392 19.06 -6.81 -1.14
CA GLU A 392 19.02 -7.70 0.00
C GLU A 392 17.75 -7.50 0.83
N VAL A 393 17.16 -8.60 1.27
CA VAL A 393 16.07 -8.62 2.24
C VAL A 393 16.67 -8.69 3.64
N ILE A 394 16.22 -7.80 4.53
CA ILE A 394 16.72 -7.66 5.90
C ILE A 394 15.66 -8.20 6.87
N PRO A 395 15.81 -9.43 7.40
CA PRO A 395 14.75 -10.09 8.18
C PRO A 395 14.26 -9.34 9.42
N CYS A 396 15.16 -8.61 10.07
CA CYS A 396 14.86 -7.83 11.27
C CYS A 396 14.09 -6.53 10.99
N SER A 397 14.02 -6.10 9.73
CA SER A 397 13.17 -5.00 9.30
C SER A 397 11.86 -5.55 8.74
N ARG A 398 10.73 -5.16 9.32
CA ARG A 398 9.40 -5.62 8.88
C ARG A 398 8.43 -4.48 8.71
N VAL A 399 7.65 -4.54 7.64
CA VAL A 399 6.62 -3.55 7.31
C VAL A 399 5.38 -4.27 6.80
N GLY A 400 4.23 -4.03 7.43
CA GLY A 400 2.95 -4.53 6.95
C GLY A 400 2.47 -3.73 5.74
N HIS A 401 1.90 -4.41 4.75
CA HIS A 401 1.33 -3.82 3.54
C HIS A 401 -0.09 -4.34 3.29
N VAL A 402 -1.03 -3.45 2.94
CA VAL A 402 -2.40 -3.86 2.59
C VAL A 402 -2.43 -4.49 1.20
N PHE A 403 -2.48 -5.82 1.13
CA PHE A 403 -2.55 -6.57 -0.14
C PHE A 403 -3.96 -6.55 -0.73
N ARG A 404 -4.15 -5.73 -1.77
CA ARG A 404 -5.43 -5.57 -2.49
C ARG A 404 -5.64 -6.68 -3.54
N LYS A 405 -6.90 -7.03 -3.80
CA LYS A 405 -7.27 -8.01 -4.86
C LYS A 405 -7.19 -7.42 -6.27
N SER A 406 -7.35 -6.10 -6.38
CA SER A 406 -7.29 -5.35 -7.62
C SER A 406 -6.73 -3.96 -7.37
N ARG A 407 -6.33 -3.29 -8.45
CA ARG A 407 -5.93 -1.88 -8.40
C ARG A 407 -7.20 -1.02 -8.47
N PRO A 408 -7.44 -0.12 -7.50
CA PRO A 408 -8.64 0.71 -7.48
C PRO A 408 -8.59 1.88 -8.48
N TYR A 409 -7.42 2.20 -9.02
CA TYR A 409 -7.21 3.38 -9.84
C TYR A 409 -7.44 3.07 -11.32
N SER A 410 -8.24 3.90 -11.99
CA SER A 410 -8.39 3.84 -13.45
C SER A 410 -7.06 4.18 -14.13
N SER A 411 -6.80 3.60 -15.30
CA SER A 411 -5.70 4.06 -16.17
C SER A 411 -6.29 5.05 -17.18
N PRO A 412 -5.67 6.22 -17.42
CA PRO A 412 -6.00 7.08 -18.54
C PRO A 412 -5.60 6.47 -19.89
N PHE A 413 -4.86 5.35 -19.89
CA PHE A 413 -4.48 4.61 -21.09
C PHE A 413 -5.48 3.47 -21.36
N SER A 414 -5.75 3.19 -22.64
CA SER A 414 -6.59 2.07 -23.08
C SER A 414 -5.93 0.70 -22.93
N TYR A 415 -4.68 0.66 -22.48
CA TYR A 415 -3.87 -0.54 -22.30
C TYR A 415 -3.28 -0.62 -20.90
N GLU A 416 -2.86 -1.84 -20.55
CA GLU A 416 -2.15 -2.12 -19.31
C GLU A 416 -0.73 -1.51 -19.35
N THR A 417 -0.47 -0.52 -18.49
CA THR A 417 0.81 0.20 -18.51
C THR A 417 1.99 -0.71 -18.16
N SER A 418 1.79 -1.71 -17.30
CA SER A 418 2.83 -2.67 -16.95
C SER A 418 3.31 -3.46 -18.17
N THR A 419 2.44 -3.77 -19.14
CA THR A 419 2.81 -4.49 -20.36
C THR A 419 3.76 -3.66 -21.23
N ARG A 420 3.45 -2.36 -21.40
CA ARG A 420 4.33 -1.43 -22.13
C ARG A 420 5.66 -1.25 -21.39
N ASN A 421 5.61 -1.05 -20.07
CA ASN A 421 6.80 -0.86 -19.24
C ASN A 421 7.71 -2.11 -19.25
N ASN A 422 7.14 -3.31 -19.14
CA ASN A 422 7.89 -4.57 -19.25
C ASN A 422 8.53 -4.73 -20.63
N MET A 423 7.89 -4.28 -21.72
CA MET A 423 8.54 -4.24 -23.03
C MET A 423 9.75 -3.29 -23.06
N ARG A 424 9.67 -2.12 -22.40
CA ARG A 424 10.83 -1.21 -22.29
C ARG A 424 11.96 -1.89 -21.54
N THR A 425 11.66 -2.55 -20.42
CA THR A 425 12.62 -3.35 -19.65
C THR A 425 13.26 -4.41 -20.54
N ALA A 426 12.45 -5.19 -21.25
CA ALA A 426 12.90 -6.24 -22.15
C ALA A 426 13.84 -5.72 -23.25
N ALA A 427 13.48 -4.61 -23.89
CA ALA A 427 14.24 -4.01 -24.98
C ALA A 427 15.60 -3.41 -24.57
N VAL A 428 15.81 -3.19 -23.26
CA VAL A 428 17.06 -2.65 -22.70
C VAL A 428 17.90 -3.72 -22.04
N TRP A 429 17.27 -4.67 -21.33
CA TRP A 429 17.95 -5.50 -20.34
C TRP A 429 17.95 -7.00 -20.62
N LEU A 430 17.16 -7.53 -21.57
CA LEU A 430 17.06 -8.98 -21.79
C LEU A 430 17.98 -9.54 -22.89
N ASP A 431 18.71 -8.70 -23.62
CA ASP A 431 19.67 -9.12 -24.63
C ASP A 431 19.12 -10.19 -25.61
N GLU A 432 19.78 -11.34 -25.75
CA GLU A 432 19.35 -12.46 -26.60
C GLU A 432 18.02 -13.10 -26.14
N TYR A 433 17.63 -12.90 -24.87
CA TYR A 433 16.39 -13.44 -24.29
C TYR A 433 15.16 -12.58 -24.61
N LEU A 434 15.33 -11.45 -25.30
CA LEU A 434 14.21 -10.65 -25.81
C LEU A 434 13.32 -11.47 -26.76
N ALA A 435 13.89 -12.39 -27.54
CA ALA A 435 13.13 -13.26 -28.43
C ALA A 435 12.15 -14.15 -27.64
N ARG A 436 12.63 -14.77 -26.55
CA ARG A 436 11.82 -15.59 -25.64
C ARG A 436 10.72 -14.78 -24.96
N PHE A 437 11.04 -13.58 -24.47
CA PHE A 437 10.04 -12.67 -23.90
C PHE A 437 8.89 -12.36 -24.88
N LEU A 438 9.21 -12.23 -26.17
CA LEU A 438 8.25 -11.90 -27.23
C LEU A 438 7.40 -13.11 -27.71
N GLU A 439 7.66 -14.32 -27.21
CA GLU A 439 6.78 -15.47 -27.40
C GLU A 439 5.43 -15.26 -26.68
N HIS A 440 5.42 -14.45 -25.62
CA HIS A 440 4.22 -14.00 -24.94
C HIS A 440 3.49 -12.93 -25.78
N LYS A 441 2.38 -13.33 -26.40
CA LYS A 441 1.60 -12.55 -27.39
C LYS A 441 1.21 -11.16 -26.90
N GLU A 442 0.95 -10.98 -25.61
CA GLU A 442 0.53 -9.70 -25.03
C GLU A 442 1.56 -8.56 -25.21
N TYR A 443 2.85 -8.88 -25.35
CA TYR A 443 3.91 -7.89 -25.53
C TYR A 443 4.17 -7.53 -27.00
N GLN A 444 3.71 -8.36 -27.95
CA GLN A 444 3.95 -8.12 -29.37
C GLN A 444 3.34 -6.80 -29.86
N GLN A 445 2.18 -6.42 -29.31
CA GLN A 445 1.54 -5.13 -29.61
C GLN A 445 2.41 -3.92 -29.27
N PHE A 446 3.35 -4.07 -28.33
CA PHE A 446 4.26 -3.01 -27.89
C PHE A 446 5.63 -3.07 -28.54
N ARG A 447 5.93 -4.10 -29.34
CA ARG A 447 7.25 -4.33 -29.97
C ARG A 447 7.80 -3.10 -30.71
N HIS A 448 6.92 -2.26 -31.25
CA HIS A 448 7.27 -1.05 -31.99
C HIS A 448 6.73 0.25 -31.36
N SER A 449 6.12 0.19 -30.17
CA SER A 449 5.41 1.32 -29.53
C SER A 449 5.76 1.51 -28.04
N TYR A 450 6.79 0.83 -27.53
CA TYR A 450 7.29 1.03 -26.16
C TYR A 450 8.03 2.36 -25.93
N GLY A 451 8.22 3.17 -26.97
CA GLY A 451 8.85 4.50 -26.93
C GLY A 451 10.38 4.46 -26.94
N ASP A 452 11.02 5.63 -26.88
CA ASP A 452 12.48 5.73 -26.90
C ASP A 452 13.12 5.18 -25.61
N VAL A 453 14.17 4.37 -25.77
CA VAL A 453 14.97 3.75 -24.70
C VAL A 453 16.45 4.08 -24.82
N SER A 454 16.83 5.03 -25.69
CA SER A 454 18.21 5.40 -25.99
C SER A 454 18.97 5.85 -24.74
N GLU A 455 18.34 6.65 -23.87
CA GLU A 455 18.92 7.07 -22.59
C GLU A 455 19.24 5.86 -21.69
N ARG A 456 18.34 4.87 -21.61
CA ARG A 456 18.52 3.67 -20.79
C ARG A 456 19.64 2.78 -21.33
N ARG A 457 19.75 2.66 -22.65
CA ARG A 457 20.87 1.96 -23.31
C ARG A 457 22.20 2.68 -23.09
N ALA A 458 22.22 4.01 -23.14
CA ALA A 458 23.42 4.81 -22.87
C ALA A 458 23.86 4.70 -21.40
N LEU A 459 22.92 4.74 -20.46
CA LEU A 459 23.16 4.48 -19.05
C LEU A 459 23.79 3.09 -18.83
N ARG A 460 23.21 2.05 -19.41
CA ARG A 460 23.72 0.67 -19.33
C ARG A 460 25.17 0.56 -19.81
N LYS A 461 25.51 1.23 -20.92
CA LYS A 461 26.87 1.30 -21.45
C LYS A 461 27.82 2.05 -20.52
N ARG A 462 27.40 3.22 -20.01
CA ARG A 462 28.20 4.07 -19.11
C ARG A 462 28.55 3.38 -17.80
N LEU A 463 27.63 2.58 -17.26
CA LEU A 463 27.83 1.82 -16.02
C LEU A 463 28.50 0.46 -16.25
N HIS A 464 28.91 0.14 -17.48
CA HIS A 464 29.55 -1.13 -17.84
C HIS A 464 28.76 -2.36 -17.36
N CYS A 465 27.43 -2.31 -17.45
CA CYS A 465 26.60 -3.38 -16.91
C CYS A 465 26.75 -4.68 -17.70
N ARG A 466 26.74 -5.79 -16.97
CA ARG A 466 26.86 -7.16 -17.46
C ARG A 466 25.66 -7.55 -18.35
N PRO A 467 25.82 -8.57 -19.23
CA PRO A 467 24.71 -9.10 -20.02
C PRO A 467 23.67 -9.83 -19.15
N PHE A 468 22.44 -9.96 -19.64
CA PHE A 468 21.36 -10.65 -18.92
C PHE A 468 21.69 -12.12 -18.62
N ARG A 469 22.43 -12.78 -19.51
CA ARG A 469 22.94 -14.14 -19.28
C ARG A 469 23.69 -14.24 -17.94
N TRP A 470 24.52 -13.24 -17.63
CA TRP A 470 25.23 -13.21 -16.35
C TRP A 470 24.27 -13.14 -15.16
N PHE A 471 23.17 -12.37 -15.27
CA PHE A 471 22.14 -12.31 -14.24
C PHE A 471 21.49 -13.67 -14.01
N LEU A 472 21.15 -14.40 -15.09
CA LEU A 472 20.59 -15.75 -14.98
C LEU A 472 21.58 -16.72 -14.33
N GLU A 473 22.84 -16.69 -14.73
CA GLU A 473 23.85 -17.64 -14.23
C GLU A 473 24.29 -17.36 -12.78
N ASN A 474 24.28 -16.09 -12.35
CA ASN A 474 24.94 -15.68 -11.10
C ASN A 474 23.97 -15.15 -10.04
N VAL A 475 22.79 -14.68 -10.44
CA VAL A 475 21.82 -14.05 -9.52
C VAL A 475 20.54 -14.86 -9.45
N TYR A 476 20.01 -15.32 -10.60
CA TYR A 476 18.73 -16.02 -10.62
C TYR A 476 18.66 -17.24 -11.55
N PRO A 477 19.44 -18.31 -11.28
CA PRO A 477 19.41 -19.55 -12.08
C PRO A 477 18.02 -20.22 -12.08
N LYS A 478 17.31 -20.09 -10.96
CA LYS A 478 15.98 -20.66 -10.74
C LYS A 478 14.92 -20.23 -11.78
N LEU A 479 15.09 -19.08 -12.44
CA LEU A 479 14.17 -18.66 -13.51
C LEU A 479 14.09 -19.69 -14.65
N GLU A 480 15.18 -20.38 -14.95
CA GLU A 480 15.21 -21.45 -15.96
C GLU A 480 14.65 -22.79 -15.43
N GLU A 481 14.73 -23.01 -14.12
CA GLU A 481 14.30 -24.26 -13.47
C GLU A 481 12.79 -24.29 -13.21
N ASP A 482 12.22 -23.17 -12.78
CA ASP A 482 10.80 -23.07 -12.43
C ASP A 482 9.89 -23.32 -13.63
N GLU A 483 10.31 -22.95 -14.84
CA GLU A 483 9.55 -23.24 -16.06
C GLU A 483 9.50 -24.74 -16.37
N LYS A 484 10.62 -25.45 -16.16
CA LYS A 484 10.67 -26.91 -16.28
C LYS A 484 9.77 -27.56 -15.25
N ALA A 485 9.75 -27.07 -14.02
CA ALA A 485 8.91 -27.59 -12.93
C ALA A 485 7.40 -27.29 -13.10
N LEU A 486 7.03 -26.14 -13.65
CA LEU A 486 5.63 -25.74 -13.91
C LEU A 486 4.94 -26.66 -14.92
N SER A 487 5.70 -27.22 -15.88
CA SER A 487 5.17 -28.24 -16.80
C SER A 487 4.82 -29.58 -16.13
N ILE A 488 5.35 -29.86 -14.94
CA ILE A 488 5.22 -31.15 -14.23
C ILE A 488 4.16 -31.08 -13.11
N ARG A 489 4.00 -29.93 -12.45
CA ARG A 489 3.19 -29.79 -11.20
C ARG A 489 1.69 -29.57 -11.39
N ALA A 490 1.15 -29.63 -12.61
CA ALA A 490 -0.29 -29.41 -12.87
C ALA A 490 -1.23 -30.52 -12.34
N ARG A 491 -0.74 -31.52 -11.58
CA ARG A 491 -1.55 -32.64 -11.06
C ARG A 491 -1.10 -33.08 -9.67
N ALA A 492 -1.77 -32.57 -8.64
CA ALA A 492 -2.21 -33.26 -7.42
C ALA A 492 -2.34 -32.26 -6.26
N MET A 493 -3.53 -32.18 -5.66
CA MET A 493 -3.67 -31.64 -4.31
C MET A 493 -3.67 -32.81 -3.32
N PRO A 494 -3.01 -32.69 -2.15
CA PRO A 494 -3.09 -33.70 -1.11
C PRO A 494 -4.51 -33.77 -0.52
N LYS A 495 -5.04 -34.98 -0.33
CA LYS A 495 -6.26 -35.23 0.44
C LYS A 495 -5.89 -35.29 1.92
N VAL A 496 -6.09 -34.20 2.66
CA VAL A 496 -6.02 -34.23 4.13
C VAL A 496 -7.36 -34.74 4.67
N PRO A 497 -7.39 -35.73 5.59
CA PRO A 497 -8.61 -36.18 6.24
C PRO A 497 -9.09 -35.14 7.26
N TYR A 498 -10.36 -34.72 7.18
CA TYR A 498 -10.98 -33.76 8.09
C TYR A 498 -12.06 -34.45 8.95
N LYS A 499 -12.35 -33.89 10.14
CA LYS A 499 -13.48 -34.31 10.97
C LYS A 499 -14.80 -33.89 10.33
N THR A 500 -15.74 -34.83 10.23
CA THR A 500 -17.09 -34.59 9.73
C THR A 500 -17.97 -34.00 10.83
N VAL A 501 -18.72 -32.96 10.49
CA VAL A 501 -19.60 -32.20 11.37
C VAL A 501 -20.98 -32.03 10.75
N GLN A 502 -22.00 -31.94 11.61
CA GLN A 502 -23.32 -31.43 11.27
C GLN A 502 -23.47 -30.01 11.82
N LEU A 503 -24.19 -29.17 11.07
CA LEU A 503 -24.50 -27.79 11.47
C LEU A 503 -25.98 -27.70 11.78
N GLU A 504 -26.33 -27.69 13.06
CA GLU A 504 -27.71 -27.79 13.57
C GLU A 504 -28.28 -26.41 13.90
N THR A 505 -29.58 -26.20 13.67
CA THR A 505 -30.30 -25.04 14.18
C THR A 505 -30.34 -25.05 15.71
N ALA A 506 -30.69 -23.91 16.33
CA ALA A 506 -30.83 -23.82 17.79
C ALA A 506 -31.83 -24.83 18.39
N GLU A 507 -32.82 -25.24 17.61
CA GLU A 507 -33.88 -26.19 17.96
C GLU A 507 -33.40 -27.66 17.88
N GLY A 508 -32.29 -27.92 17.16
CA GLY A 508 -31.67 -29.25 17.05
C GLY A 508 -32.40 -30.24 16.12
N ASP A 509 -33.47 -29.82 15.44
CA ASP A 509 -34.28 -30.66 14.55
C ASP A 509 -33.87 -30.54 13.07
N ARG A 510 -33.22 -29.42 12.70
CA ARG A 510 -32.84 -29.07 11.33
C ARG A 510 -31.35 -28.82 11.18
N CYS A 511 -30.80 -29.29 10.08
CA CYS A 511 -29.39 -29.23 9.73
C CYS A 511 -29.19 -28.49 8.42
N LEU A 512 -28.10 -27.72 8.32
CA LEU A 512 -27.67 -27.14 7.06
C LEU A 512 -27.26 -28.26 6.10
N GLY A 513 -27.99 -28.39 4.99
CA GLY A 513 -27.72 -29.39 3.97
C GLY A 513 -27.80 -28.86 2.56
N ILE A 514 -27.41 -29.71 1.63
CA ILE A 514 -27.39 -29.44 0.20
C ILE A 514 -28.68 -29.95 -0.42
N ALA A 515 -29.29 -29.15 -1.31
CA ALA A 515 -30.48 -29.58 -2.04
C ALA A 515 -30.14 -30.77 -2.98
N HIS A 516 -31.03 -31.77 -3.04
CA HIS A 516 -30.83 -33.02 -3.82
C HIS A 516 -30.72 -32.81 -5.35
N GLU A 517 -31.22 -31.69 -5.88
CA GLU A 517 -31.10 -31.30 -7.29
C GLU A 517 -30.25 -30.03 -7.41
N TYR A 518 -28.95 -30.18 -7.66
CA TYR A 518 -28.05 -29.05 -7.89
C TYR A 518 -27.94 -28.75 -9.40
N THR A 519 -28.40 -27.56 -9.80
CA THR A 519 -28.04 -26.95 -11.09
C THR A 519 -27.42 -25.59 -10.81
N GLU A 520 -26.55 -25.07 -11.70
CA GLU A 520 -25.92 -23.74 -11.57
C GLU A 520 -26.92 -22.57 -11.40
N LYS A 521 -28.22 -22.80 -11.61
CA LYS A 521 -29.30 -21.81 -11.52
C LYS A 521 -30.12 -21.86 -10.21
N GLN A 522 -29.91 -22.85 -9.32
CA GLN A 522 -30.67 -22.98 -8.06
C GLN A 522 -29.80 -22.68 -6.82
N LYS A 523 -30.43 -22.17 -5.75
CA LYS A 523 -29.74 -21.90 -4.48
C LYS A 523 -29.30 -23.22 -3.83
N PRO A 524 -28.02 -23.37 -3.46
CA PRO A 524 -27.43 -24.68 -3.13
C PRO A 524 -27.84 -25.26 -1.77
N LEU A 525 -28.34 -24.42 -0.86
CA LEU A 525 -28.49 -24.76 0.56
C LEU A 525 -29.95 -24.73 1.03
N ARG A 526 -30.29 -25.70 1.87
CA ARG A 526 -31.58 -25.82 2.56
C ARG A 526 -31.39 -26.37 3.98
N LEU A 527 -32.38 -26.12 4.84
CA LEU A 527 -32.49 -26.81 6.11
C LEU A 527 -33.17 -28.17 5.89
N LEU A 528 -32.47 -29.24 6.22
CA LEU A 528 -32.94 -30.63 6.13
C LEU A 528 -33.11 -31.22 7.54
N PRO A 529 -33.92 -32.26 7.74
CA PRO A 529 -33.88 -33.03 8.99
C PRO A 529 -32.46 -33.52 9.30
N CYS A 530 -32.03 -33.47 10.56
CA CYS A 530 -30.68 -33.85 10.97
C CYS A 530 -30.37 -35.36 10.89
N ASP A 531 -31.33 -36.17 10.45
CA ASP A 531 -31.25 -37.62 10.35
C ASP A 531 -30.18 -38.06 9.34
N GLY A 532 -29.14 -38.77 9.81
CA GLY A 532 -28.02 -39.28 9.00
C GLY A 532 -28.37 -40.30 7.90
N ARG A 533 -29.64 -40.43 7.53
CA ARG A 533 -30.15 -41.33 6.48
C ARG A 533 -30.17 -40.70 5.09
N GLN A 534 -29.91 -39.39 4.95
CA GLN A 534 -29.88 -38.70 3.66
C GLN A 534 -28.45 -38.60 3.09
N ASN A 535 -27.91 -39.66 2.47
CA ASN A 535 -26.75 -39.68 1.55
C ASN A 535 -25.56 -38.72 1.83
N GLY A 536 -25.30 -38.35 3.09
CA GLY A 536 -24.28 -37.36 3.45
C GLY A 536 -24.52 -35.92 2.99
N THR A 537 -25.74 -35.53 2.58
CA THR A 537 -26.03 -34.18 2.04
C THR A 537 -26.09 -33.09 3.12
N SER A 538 -26.21 -33.46 4.40
CA SER A 538 -26.13 -32.56 5.57
C SER A 538 -24.81 -32.63 6.32
N LEU A 539 -23.82 -33.36 5.77
CA LEU A 539 -22.51 -33.54 6.37
C LEU A 539 -21.49 -32.58 5.78
N TRP A 540 -20.78 -31.88 6.66
CA TRP A 540 -19.73 -30.93 6.32
C TRP A 540 -18.41 -31.37 6.92
N SER A 541 -17.31 -30.92 6.33
CA SER A 541 -15.98 -30.99 6.90
C SER A 541 -15.51 -29.56 7.12
N TYR A 542 -15.28 -29.18 8.38
CA TYR A 542 -14.74 -27.85 8.69
C TYR A 542 -13.22 -27.90 8.75
N THR A 543 -12.56 -27.21 7.83
CA THR A 543 -11.10 -27.24 7.71
C THR A 543 -10.43 -26.24 8.65
N ASN A 544 -9.13 -26.40 8.88
CA ASN A 544 -8.32 -25.44 9.64
C ASN A 544 -8.29 -24.05 8.97
N ASP A 545 -8.42 -24.02 7.63
CA ASP A 545 -8.55 -22.80 6.83
C ASP A 545 -9.96 -22.19 6.92
N LYS A 546 -10.78 -22.62 7.88
CA LYS A 546 -12.15 -22.16 8.12
C LYS A 546 -13.10 -22.42 6.94
N GLN A 547 -12.85 -23.44 6.12
CA GLN A 547 -13.72 -23.77 5.00
C GLN A 547 -14.79 -24.78 5.40
N LEU A 548 -15.99 -24.63 4.82
CA LEU A 548 -17.07 -25.61 4.91
C LEU A 548 -17.09 -26.44 3.63
N ARG A 549 -16.45 -27.61 3.69
CA ARG A 549 -16.41 -28.57 2.59
C ARG A 549 -17.55 -29.57 2.69
N VAL A 550 -18.14 -29.94 1.57
CA VAL A 550 -19.13 -31.02 1.51
C VAL A 550 -18.43 -32.36 1.81
N ALA A 551 -18.91 -33.11 2.81
CA ALA A 551 -18.21 -34.32 3.27
C ALA A 551 -18.08 -35.40 2.18
N SER A 552 -19.03 -35.45 1.24
CA SER A 552 -19.07 -36.41 0.12
C SER A 552 -18.29 -35.97 -1.14
N GLY A 553 -17.63 -34.81 -1.15
CA GLY A 553 -16.99 -34.29 -2.37
C GLY A 553 -15.92 -33.21 -2.19
N ASP A 554 -15.55 -32.57 -3.30
CA ASP A 554 -14.47 -31.55 -3.39
C ASP A 554 -15.00 -30.12 -3.50
N LEU A 555 -16.28 -29.92 -3.14
CA LEU A 555 -16.92 -28.61 -3.16
C LEU A 555 -16.90 -27.97 -1.78
N CYS A 556 -16.70 -26.66 -1.75
CA CYS A 556 -16.72 -25.80 -0.58
C CYS A 556 -17.82 -24.75 -0.74
N LEU A 557 -18.42 -24.36 0.39
CA LEU A 557 -19.37 -23.26 0.44
C LEU A 557 -18.68 -21.94 0.12
N ASP A 558 -19.16 -21.24 -0.90
CA ASP A 558 -18.54 -20.03 -1.45
C ASP A 558 -19.51 -18.84 -1.45
N GLY A 559 -19.07 -17.72 -0.87
CA GLY A 559 -19.83 -16.49 -0.77
C GLY A 559 -19.51 -15.43 -1.84
N GLU A 560 -18.72 -15.69 -2.89
CA GLU A 560 -18.14 -14.65 -3.75
C GLU A 560 -19.14 -13.75 -4.49
N LYS A 561 -20.22 -14.27 -5.07
CA LYS A 561 -21.24 -13.44 -5.76
C LYS A 561 -22.61 -13.65 -5.13
N ALA A 562 -23.05 -14.90 -5.18
CA ALA A 562 -24.13 -15.44 -4.41
C ALA A 562 -23.62 -16.69 -3.69
N LEU A 563 -24.35 -17.11 -2.67
CA LEU A 563 -24.08 -18.35 -1.96
C LEU A 563 -24.11 -19.52 -2.97
N SER A 564 -22.98 -20.19 -3.16
CA SER A 564 -22.78 -21.25 -4.15
C SER A 564 -21.88 -22.36 -3.61
N LEU A 565 -21.92 -23.54 -4.23
CA LEU A 565 -20.93 -24.59 -3.99
C LEU A 565 -19.93 -24.59 -5.15
N ARG A 566 -18.65 -24.38 -4.84
CA ARG A 566 -17.58 -24.34 -5.84
C ARG A 566 -16.45 -25.27 -5.44
N ARG A 567 -15.59 -25.62 -6.39
CA ARG A 567 -14.38 -26.38 -6.10
C ARG A 567 -13.62 -25.69 -4.96
N CYS A 568 -13.22 -26.46 -3.96
CA CYS A 568 -12.43 -25.93 -2.85
C CYS A 568 -11.12 -25.35 -3.39
N VAL A 569 -10.89 -24.09 -3.08
CA VAL A 569 -9.65 -23.38 -3.41
C VAL A 569 -8.98 -23.05 -2.09
N ALA A 570 -7.78 -23.57 -1.87
CA ALA A 570 -6.99 -23.24 -0.69
C ALA A 570 -6.84 -21.71 -0.59
N GLU A 571 -6.95 -21.18 0.63
CA GLU A 571 -6.82 -19.73 0.93
C GLU A 571 -7.91 -18.83 0.29
N SER A 572 -8.94 -19.39 -0.34
CA SER A 572 -10.06 -18.58 -0.84
C SER A 572 -10.88 -17.99 0.30
N LYS A 573 -10.75 -16.68 0.53
CA LYS A 573 -11.50 -15.96 1.57
C LYS A 573 -13.02 -15.99 1.38
N SER A 574 -13.52 -16.09 0.14
CA SER A 574 -14.96 -16.25 -0.09
C SER A 574 -15.47 -17.61 0.41
N GLN A 575 -14.56 -18.58 0.61
CA GLN A 575 -14.84 -19.90 1.15
C GLN A 575 -14.51 -20.01 2.66
N GLN A 576 -14.10 -18.91 3.31
CA GLN A 576 -13.81 -18.89 4.75
C GLN A 576 -15.04 -18.44 5.55
N TRP A 577 -15.43 -19.27 6.52
CA TRP A 577 -16.61 -19.10 7.36
C TRP A 577 -16.22 -19.18 8.84
N SER A 578 -16.47 -18.12 9.58
CA SER A 578 -16.19 -18.04 11.01
C SER A 578 -17.47 -18.19 11.82
N PHE A 579 -17.46 -19.07 12.82
CA PHE A 579 -18.52 -19.13 13.82
C PHE A 579 -18.33 -17.98 14.81
N GLN A 580 -19.34 -17.13 14.95
CA GLN A 580 -19.36 -16.05 15.93
C GLN A 580 -20.20 -16.46 17.15
N GLY A 581 -19.96 -15.81 18.29
CA GLY A 581 -20.72 -16.07 19.52
C GLY A 581 -22.23 -15.93 19.30
N GLY A 582 -23.03 -16.91 19.74
CA GLY A 582 -24.49 -16.97 19.53
C GLY A 582 -24.96 -17.70 18.26
N GLY A 583 -24.04 -18.40 17.56
CA GLY A 583 -24.36 -19.35 16.48
C GLY A 583 -24.31 -18.75 15.06
N TYR A 584 -23.81 -17.53 14.87
CA TYR A 584 -23.78 -16.89 13.56
C TYR A 584 -22.65 -17.46 12.72
N LEU A 585 -22.96 -17.80 11.47
CA LEU A 585 -21.94 -18.19 10.49
C LEU A 585 -21.59 -16.99 9.60
N TYR A 586 -20.42 -16.39 9.84
CA TYR A 586 -19.95 -15.16 9.21
C TYR A 586 -18.99 -15.45 8.05
N ASN A 587 -19.21 -14.83 6.89
CA ASN A 587 -18.29 -14.91 5.75
C ASN A 587 -17.31 -13.72 5.76
N LEU A 588 -16.01 -14.01 5.88
CA LEU A 588 -14.97 -12.99 6.03
C LEU A 588 -14.86 -12.05 4.82
N ALA A 589 -14.89 -12.61 3.61
CA ALA A 589 -14.79 -11.83 2.37
C ALA A 589 -16.01 -10.95 2.11
N LYS A 590 -17.19 -11.35 2.61
CA LYS A 590 -18.44 -10.59 2.38
C LYS A 590 -18.83 -9.65 3.50
N GLY A 591 -18.41 -9.89 4.74
CA GLY A 591 -18.84 -9.08 5.87
C GLY A 591 -20.29 -9.39 6.30
N THR A 592 -20.91 -10.41 5.71
CA THR A 592 -22.30 -10.81 5.89
C THR A 592 -22.38 -12.19 6.55
N CYS A 593 -23.57 -12.52 7.05
CA CYS A 593 -23.83 -13.76 7.75
C CYS A 593 -24.77 -14.64 6.94
N LEU A 594 -24.67 -15.95 7.15
CA LEU A 594 -25.65 -16.89 6.64
C LEU A 594 -27.03 -16.58 7.26
N ALA A 595 -28.04 -16.52 6.41
CA ALA A 595 -29.39 -16.09 6.77
C ALA A 595 -30.45 -16.96 6.11
N GLN A 596 -31.59 -17.10 6.80
CA GLN A 596 -32.77 -17.74 6.24
C GLN A 596 -33.64 -16.67 5.56
N LEU A 597 -33.72 -16.74 4.24
CA LEU A 597 -34.48 -15.85 3.37
C LEU A 597 -35.74 -16.57 2.88
N ASN A 598 -36.89 -16.32 3.48
CA ASN A 598 -38.17 -16.96 3.15
C ASN A 598 -38.01 -18.49 2.97
N GLU A 599 -37.94 -18.98 1.73
CA GLU A 599 -37.82 -20.40 1.36
C GLU A 599 -36.37 -20.86 1.05
N SER A 600 -35.36 -20.04 1.35
CA SER A 600 -33.98 -20.29 0.90
C SER A 600 -32.92 -19.79 1.87
N ILE A 601 -31.70 -20.29 1.74
CA ILE A 601 -30.56 -19.80 2.53
C ILE A 601 -29.73 -18.85 1.68
N GLY A 602 -29.33 -17.73 2.27
CA GLY A 602 -28.57 -16.67 1.60
C GLY A 602 -27.58 -15.97 2.53
N LEU A 603 -27.09 -14.82 2.07
CA LEU A 603 -26.20 -13.94 2.82
C LEU A 603 -26.92 -12.62 3.11
N GLU A 604 -26.97 -12.21 4.37
CA GLU A 604 -27.60 -10.96 4.82
C GLU A 604 -26.75 -10.20 5.84
N ILE A 605 -27.16 -8.96 6.13
CA ILE A 605 -26.60 -8.16 7.23
C ILE A 605 -26.72 -8.95 8.54
N CYS A 606 -25.61 -9.02 9.29
CA CYS A 606 -25.51 -9.78 10.53
C CYS A 606 -26.28 -9.09 11.67
N THR A 607 -27.61 -9.23 11.67
CA THR A 607 -28.50 -8.77 12.74
C THR A 607 -29.23 -9.95 13.37
N ASP A 608 -29.59 -9.85 14.65
CA ASP A 608 -30.27 -10.92 15.38
C ASP A 608 -31.57 -11.40 14.75
N ALA A 609 -32.24 -10.53 13.98
CA ALA A 609 -33.49 -10.84 13.31
C ALA A 609 -33.33 -11.68 12.03
N ASN A 610 -32.20 -11.56 11.33
CA ASN A 610 -32.06 -12.09 9.97
C ASN A 610 -31.15 -13.31 9.85
N VAL A 611 -30.33 -13.56 10.86
CA VAL A 611 -29.26 -14.57 10.80
C VAL A 611 -29.75 -15.98 11.10
N LEU A 612 -29.20 -16.95 10.38
CA LEU A 612 -29.41 -18.35 10.67
C LEU A 612 -28.41 -18.81 11.72
N ARG A 613 -28.92 -19.18 12.91
CA ARG A 613 -28.09 -19.67 14.02
C ARG A 613 -27.79 -21.15 13.82
N LEU A 614 -26.51 -21.48 13.68
CA LEU A 614 -26.00 -22.83 13.49
C LEU A 614 -24.97 -23.19 14.56
N TYR A 615 -25.11 -24.39 15.11
CA TYR A 615 -24.21 -24.97 16.10
C TYR A 615 -23.55 -26.21 15.53
N ARG A 616 -22.26 -26.38 15.83
CA ARG A 616 -21.48 -27.52 15.36
C ARG A 616 -21.74 -28.73 16.25
N ARG A 617 -22.10 -29.84 15.63
CA ARG A 617 -22.11 -31.17 16.25
C ARG A 617 -21.12 -32.08 15.54
N ASP A 618 -20.17 -32.63 16.30
CA ASP A 618 -19.23 -33.60 15.75
C ASP A 618 -19.94 -34.94 15.51
N VAL A 619 -19.81 -35.48 14.30
CA VAL A 619 -20.30 -36.81 13.97
C VAL A 619 -19.15 -37.78 14.21
N SER A 620 -19.06 -38.34 15.42
CA SER A 620 -18.14 -39.44 15.70
C SER A 620 -18.59 -40.66 14.90
N ASN A 621 -17.69 -41.25 14.09
CA ASN A 621 -17.92 -42.58 13.50
C ASN A 621 -18.33 -43.54 14.62
N ARG A 622 -19.61 -43.92 14.65
CA ARG A 622 -20.06 -45.10 15.37
C ARG A 622 -19.93 -46.30 14.45
#